data_AF-A0A8J4Y283-F1
#
_entry.id   AF-A0A8J4Y283-F1
#
_cell.length_a   1.000
_cell.length_b   1.000
_cell.length_c   1.000
_cell.angle_alpha   90.00
_cell.angle_beta   90.00
_cell.angle_gamma   90.00
#
_symmetry.space_group_name_H-M   'P 1'
#
loop_
_entity.id
_entity.type
_entity.pdbx_description
1 polymer ?
#
loop_
_entity_poly.entity_id
_entity_poly.type
_entity_poly.pdbx_seq_one_letter_code
_entity_poly.pdbx_strand_id
1 'polypeptide(L)'
;MDPSIGVVTLVFDRYDREQSIKSTERHRRGMLDSGFNYQIQGNRDVPNYRNFLKTSTNKASIASFICQYICDNGQDLLPADKSVVLAGGFEDGEVVKVLNEVGVSSLEGLYSTQEEADTRLVLHAIMLSRDHPRIIIRCDDTDVLVLLVYYWSRGALADEVYMHAVHSGKFVS
;
A
#
# COMPACT_ATOMS: atom_id res chain seq x y z
N MET A 1 -6.80 16.76 -5.83
CA MET A 1 -8.12 16.17 -5.52
C MET A 1 -8.97 17.24 -4.84
N ASP A 2 -10.29 17.09 -4.77
CA ASP A 2 -11.11 18.04 -4.00
C ASP A 2 -10.72 17.97 -2.51
N PRO A 3 -10.28 19.08 -1.88
CA PRO A 3 -9.89 19.13 -0.47
C PRO A 3 -10.99 18.69 0.51
N SER A 4 -12.26 18.78 0.10
CA SER A 4 -13.42 18.40 0.92
C SER A 4 -13.65 16.89 0.97
N ILE A 5 -13.04 16.12 0.06
CA ILE A 5 -13.16 14.66 -0.01
C ILE A 5 -12.07 14.03 0.87
N GLY A 6 -12.46 13.12 1.76
CA GLY A 6 -11.49 12.33 2.52
C GLY A 6 -10.85 11.25 1.65
N VAL A 7 -9.52 11.11 1.69
CA VAL A 7 -8.79 10.14 0.87
C VAL A 7 -8.16 9.06 1.75
N VAL A 8 -8.41 7.80 1.44
CA VAL A 8 -7.72 6.65 2.04
C VAL A 8 -6.77 6.07 0.99
N THR A 9 -5.48 6.01 1.29
CA THR A 9 -4.49 5.40 0.38
C THR A 9 -4.04 4.05 0.92
N LEU A 10 -4.11 3.01 0.09
CA LEU A 10 -3.53 1.70 0.33
C LEU A 10 -2.36 1.48 -0.64
N VAL A 11 -1.20 1.16 -0.09
CA VAL A 11 0.04 1.00 -0.83
C VAL A 11 0.64 -0.37 -0.50
N PHE A 12 1.03 -1.10 -1.54
CA PHE A 12 1.66 -2.41 -1.42
C PHE A 12 3.05 -2.41 -2.04
N ASP A 13 3.89 -3.32 -1.54
CA ASP A 13 5.18 -3.63 -2.13
C ASP A 13 5.05 -4.27 -3.52
N ARG A 14 6.07 -4.07 -4.36
CA ARG A 14 6.22 -4.63 -5.71
C ARG A 14 7.55 -5.37 -5.83
N TYR A 15 7.49 -6.66 -6.18
CA TYR A 15 8.68 -7.52 -6.39
C TYR A 15 8.61 -8.30 -7.70
N ASP A 16 7.88 -7.78 -8.67
CA ASP A 16 7.64 -8.38 -9.98
C ASP A 16 8.82 -8.23 -10.95
N ARG A 17 9.82 -7.40 -10.62
CA ARG A 17 11.04 -7.26 -11.42
C ARG A 17 12.05 -8.38 -11.09
N GLU A 18 12.62 -9.00 -12.12
CA GLU A 18 13.61 -10.09 -11.98
C GLU A 18 14.83 -9.69 -11.13
N GLN A 19 15.24 -8.42 -11.20
CA GLN A 19 16.28 -7.82 -10.36
C GLN A 19 15.71 -6.87 -9.29
N SER A 20 14.62 -7.27 -8.63
CA SER A 20 14.11 -6.49 -7.50
C SER A 20 15.10 -6.38 -6.35
N ILE A 21 15.06 -5.28 -5.61
CA ILE A 21 15.95 -5.04 -4.47
C ILE A 21 15.84 -6.18 -3.44
N LYS A 22 14.63 -6.73 -3.26
CA LYS A 22 14.41 -7.88 -2.36
C LYS A 22 14.97 -9.20 -2.88
N SER A 23 15.06 -9.47 -4.18
CA SER A 23 15.64 -10.75 -4.65
C SER A 23 17.12 -10.84 -4.27
N THR A 24 17.84 -9.72 -4.42
CA THR A 24 19.23 -9.55 -3.96
C THR A 24 19.36 -9.73 -2.45
N GLU A 25 18.51 -9.08 -1.65
CA GLU A 25 18.58 -9.20 -0.19
C GLU A 25 18.23 -10.61 0.31
N ARG A 26 17.27 -11.29 -0.32
CA ARG A 26 16.91 -12.69 0.02
C ARG A 26 18.06 -13.64 -0.28
N HIS A 27 18.73 -13.44 -1.42
CA HIS A 27 19.92 -14.21 -1.77
C HIS A 27 21.05 -13.98 -0.75
N ARG A 28 21.28 -12.73 -0.34
CA ARG A 28 22.24 -12.37 0.71
C ARG A 28 21.93 -13.04 2.06
N ARG A 29 20.64 -13.22 2.39
CA ARG A 29 20.18 -13.88 3.63
C ARG A 29 20.12 -15.42 3.52
N GLY A 30 20.47 -16.01 2.37
CA GLY A 30 20.36 -17.46 2.15
C GLY A 30 18.93 -18.00 2.17
N MET A 31 17.92 -17.13 2.00
CA MET A 31 16.51 -17.50 2.01
C MET A 31 16.04 -17.80 0.59
N LEU A 32 16.03 -19.07 0.20
CA LEU A 32 15.34 -19.51 -1.01
C LEU A 32 13.82 -19.40 -0.81
N ASP A 33 13.11 -18.92 -1.84
CA ASP A 33 11.64 -18.83 -1.87
C ASP A 33 11.03 -20.24 -1.95
N SER A 34 11.06 -20.94 -0.83
CA SER A 34 10.63 -22.33 -0.69
C SER A 34 9.27 -22.37 -0.02
N GLY A 35 8.22 -22.26 -0.83
CA GLY A 35 6.84 -22.32 -0.35
C GLY A 35 5.86 -22.65 -1.47
N PHE A 36 4.68 -23.14 -1.11
CA PHE A 36 3.60 -23.35 -2.06
C PHE A 36 3.03 -22.01 -2.54
N ASN A 37 2.76 -21.92 -3.84
CA ASN A 37 1.96 -20.83 -4.41
C ASN A 37 0.48 -21.20 -4.30
N TYR A 38 -0.31 -20.31 -3.73
CA TYR A 38 -1.73 -20.54 -3.52
C TYR A 38 -2.56 -19.68 -4.47
N GLN A 39 -3.65 -20.26 -4.97
CA GLN A 39 -4.68 -19.50 -5.68
C GLN A 39 -5.64 -18.86 -4.67
N ILE A 40 -5.73 -17.53 -4.70
CA ILE A 40 -6.57 -16.76 -3.77
C ILE A 40 -7.99 -16.66 -4.31
N GLN A 41 -8.98 -16.91 -3.44
CA GLN A 41 -10.41 -16.77 -3.71
C GLN A 41 -11.09 -16.19 -2.47
N GLY A 42 -12.06 -15.29 -2.64
CA GLY A 42 -12.68 -14.56 -1.53
C GLY A 42 -13.53 -15.41 -0.56
N ASN A 43 -13.77 -16.68 -0.89
CA ASN A 43 -14.54 -17.62 -0.09
C ASN A 43 -13.69 -18.73 0.56
N ARG A 44 -12.36 -18.58 0.57
CA ARG A 44 -11.43 -19.55 1.16
C ARG A 44 -10.63 -18.91 2.29
N ASP A 45 -10.42 -19.69 3.35
CA ASP A 45 -9.50 -19.30 4.40
C ASP A 45 -8.06 -19.25 3.87
N VAL A 46 -7.30 -18.27 4.34
CA VAL A 46 -5.87 -18.22 4.05
C VAL A 46 -5.22 -19.38 4.82
N PRO A 47 -4.61 -20.37 4.14
CA PRO A 47 -3.89 -21.45 4.81
C PRO A 47 -2.75 -20.85 5.62
N ASN A 48 -2.17 -21.62 6.57
CA ASN A 48 -1.15 -21.16 7.54
C ASN A 48 -0.51 -19.82 7.15
N TYR A 49 -1.07 -18.73 7.67
CA TYR A 49 -0.83 -17.37 7.20
C TYR A 49 0.66 -17.02 7.19
N ARG A 50 1.39 -17.53 8.19
CA ARG A 50 2.83 -17.31 8.33
C ARG A 50 3.64 -17.99 7.23
N ASN A 51 3.23 -19.17 6.77
CA ASN A 51 3.86 -19.86 5.64
C ASN A 51 3.43 -19.28 4.30
N PHE A 52 2.17 -18.87 4.17
CA PHE A 52 1.64 -18.19 2.99
C PHE A 52 2.47 -16.92 2.69
N LEU A 53 2.71 -16.09 3.71
CA LEU A 53 3.50 -14.85 3.59
C LEU A 53 5.02 -15.07 3.44
N LYS A 54 5.52 -16.29 3.25
CA LYS A 54 6.95 -16.49 2.96
C LYS A 54 7.29 -16.17 1.51
N THR A 55 6.42 -16.51 0.57
CA THR A 55 6.70 -16.33 -0.87
C THR A 55 6.37 -14.91 -1.34
N SER A 56 7.17 -14.36 -2.25
CA SER A 56 6.83 -13.06 -2.88
C SER A 56 5.57 -13.18 -3.72
N THR A 57 5.40 -14.30 -4.41
CA THR A 57 4.22 -14.56 -5.25
C THR A 57 2.93 -14.49 -4.45
N ASN A 58 2.83 -15.16 -3.29
CA ASN A 58 1.62 -15.13 -2.47
C ASN A 58 1.32 -13.71 -1.95
N LYS A 59 2.35 -12.92 -1.62
CA LYS A 59 2.19 -11.51 -1.21
C LYS A 59 1.66 -10.64 -2.35
N ALA A 60 2.22 -10.80 -3.54
CA ALA A 60 1.75 -10.07 -4.72
C ALA A 60 0.32 -10.49 -5.07
N SER A 61 -0.01 -11.78 -5.02
CA SER A 61 -1.36 -12.28 -5.28
C SER A 61 -2.38 -11.73 -4.28
N ILE A 62 -2.05 -11.63 -2.98
CA ILE A 62 -3.01 -11.08 -2.00
C ILE A 62 -3.20 -9.58 -2.17
N ALA A 63 -2.14 -8.83 -2.47
CA ALA A 63 -2.23 -7.41 -2.79
C ALA A 63 -3.13 -7.18 -4.03
N SER A 64 -2.94 -7.98 -5.07
CA SER A 64 -3.76 -7.95 -6.28
C SER A 64 -5.21 -8.30 -6.03
N PHE A 65 -5.47 -9.36 -5.26
CA PHE A 65 -6.82 -9.73 -4.87
C PHE A 65 -7.52 -8.60 -4.09
N ILE A 66 -6.85 -8.00 -3.10
CA ILE A 66 -7.42 -6.90 -2.30
C ILE A 66 -7.74 -5.70 -3.19
N CYS A 67 -6.80 -5.26 -4.03
CA CYS A 67 -7.02 -4.13 -4.93
C CYS A 67 -8.18 -4.38 -5.90
N GLN A 68 -8.25 -5.58 -6.49
CA GLN A 68 -9.30 -5.94 -7.42
C GLN A 68 -10.66 -6.03 -6.72
N TYR A 69 -10.71 -6.65 -5.54
CA TYR A 69 -11.93 -6.74 -4.74
C TYR A 69 -12.49 -5.35 -4.39
N ILE A 70 -11.63 -4.41 -3.98
CA ILE A 70 -12.03 -3.03 -3.70
C ILE A 70 -12.53 -2.34 -4.98
N CYS A 71 -11.86 -2.53 -6.12
CA CYS A 71 -12.34 -1.95 -7.39
C CYS A 71 -13.72 -2.48 -7.78
N ASP A 72 -13.97 -3.77 -7.60
CA ASP A 72 -15.19 -4.43 -8.07
C ASP A 72 -16.38 -4.25 -7.14
N ASN A 73 -16.14 -4.11 -5.82
CA ASN A 73 -17.20 -4.13 -4.81
C ASN A 73 -17.22 -2.88 -3.92
N GLY A 74 -16.19 -2.03 -3.99
CA GLY A 74 -16.01 -0.92 -3.05
C GLY A 74 -16.93 0.26 -3.30
N GLN A 75 -17.42 0.46 -4.53
CA GLN A 75 -18.22 1.64 -4.90
C GLN A 75 -19.49 1.76 -4.05
N ASP A 76 -20.22 0.65 -3.89
CA ASP A 76 -21.48 0.62 -3.13
C ASP A 76 -21.27 0.81 -1.60
N LEU A 77 -20.05 0.63 -1.12
CA LEU A 77 -19.67 0.74 0.29
C LEU A 77 -19.00 2.08 0.62
N LEU A 78 -18.65 2.87 -0.40
CA LEU A 78 -17.87 4.09 -0.25
C LEU A 78 -18.81 5.30 -0.05
N PRO A 79 -18.66 6.07 1.05
CA PRO A 79 -19.39 7.32 1.20
C PRO A 79 -19.05 8.31 0.08
N ALA A 80 -20.02 9.12 -0.35
CA ALA A 80 -19.85 10.10 -1.43
C ALA A 80 -18.71 11.11 -1.18
N ASP A 81 -18.42 11.44 0.08
CA ASP A 81 -17.36 12.34 0.51
C ASP A 81 -16.02 11.63 0.76
N LYS A 82 -15.82 10.45 0.17
CA LYS A 82 -14.62 9.62 0.32
C LYS A 82 -14.10 9.08 -1.00
N SER A 83 -12.79 8.90 -1.06
CA SER A 83 -12.12 8.19 -2.15
C SER A 83 -11.07 7.23 -1.60
N VAL A 84 -10.80 6.17 -2.35
CA VAL A 84 -9.77 5.18 -2.05
C VAL A 84 -8.75 5.17 -3.17
N VAL A 85 -7.48 5.41 -2.84
CA VAL A 85 -6.35 5.28 -3.76
C VAL A 85 -5.65 3.95 -3.52
N LEU A 86 -5.42 3.19 -4.59
CA LEU A 86 -4.80 1.87 -4.56
C LEU A 86 -3.52 1.90 -5.40
N ALA A 87 -2.39 1.50 -4.82
CA ALA A 87 -1.09 1.50 -5.49
C ALA A 87 -0.28 0.23 -5.18
N GLY A 88 0.47 -0.27 -6.16
CA GLY A 88 1.38 -1.41 -5.99
C GLY A 88 0.72 -2.79 -5.95
N GLY A 89 -0.62 -2.88 -5.94
CA GLY A 89 -1.32 -4.17 -5.93
C GLY A 89 -1.67 -4.74 -7.31
N PHE A 90 -1.66 -3.96 -8.38
CA PHE A 90 -2.16 -4.42 -9.70
C PHE A 90 -1.15 -5.32 -10.43
N GLU A 91 -1.46 -5.79 -11.65
CA GLU A 91 -0.48 -6.54 -12.47
C GLU A 91 0.66 -5.62 -12.89
N ASP A 92 0.33 -4.52 -13.55
CA ASP A 92 1.20 -3.34 -13.65
C ASP A 92 1.03 -2.50 -12.38
N GLY A 93 2.07 -2.35 -11.59
CA GLY A 93 2.03 -1.69 -10.29
C GLY A 93 2.65 -0.34 -10.30
N GLU A 94 3.05 0.13 -11.46
CA GLU A 94 3.23 1.55 -11.66
C GLU A 94 1.83 2.21 -11.78
N VAL A 95 0.80 1.44 -12.17
CA VAL A 95 -0.60 1.86 -12.12
C VAL A 95 -1.04 2.16 -10.70
N VAL A 96 -1.63 3.34 -10.55
CA VAL A 96 -2.41 3.75 -9.38
C VAL A 96 -3.85 3.93 -9.83
N LYS A 97 -4.80 3.37 -9.05
CA LYS A 97 -6.22 3.57 -9.28
C LYS A 97 -6.84 4.37 -8.16
N VAL A 98 -7.89 5.10 -8.48
CA VAL A 98 -8.76 5.76 -7.51
C VAL A 98 -10.18 5.22 -7.68
N LEU A 99 -10.81 4.89 -6.55
CA LEU A 99 -12.23 4.60 -6.43
C LEU A 99 -12.91 5.78 -5.74
N ASN A 100 -14.00 6.28 -6.33
CA ASN A 100 -14.87 7.32 -5.76
C ASN A 100 -16.34 7.02 -6.12
N GLU A 101 -17.25 7.96 -5.84
CA GLU A 101 -18.68 7.81 -6.14
C GLU A 101 -18.99 7.54 -7.62
N VAL A 102 -18.17 8.06 -8.54
CA VAL A 102 -18.35 7.90 -10.00
C VAL A 102 -17.90 6.51 -10.46
N GLY A 103 -16.91 5.93 -9.76
CA GLY A 103 -16.39 4.59 -10.04
C GLY A 103 -14.88 4.52 -9.92
N VAL A 104 -14.28 3.59 -10.67
CA VAL A 104 -12.83 3.35 -10.69
C VAL A 104 -12.20 4.02 -11.90
N SER A 105 -11.12 4.77 -11.68
CA SER A 105 -10.29 5.34 -12.75
C SER A 105 -8.80 5.26 -12.42
N SER A 106 -7.95 5.40 -13.45
CA SER A 106 -6.50 5.51 -13.26
C SER A 106 -6.12 6.92 -12.78
N LEU A 107 -5.16 6.99 -11.86
CA LEU A 107 -4.63 8.23 -11.31
C LEU A 107 -3.18 8.42 -11.74
N GLU A 108 -2.98 8.87 -12.97
CA GLU A 108 -1.65 8.96 -13.61
C GLU A 108 -0.68 9.88 -12.85
N GLY A 109 -1.19 10.90 -12.15
CA GLY A 109 -0.36 11.82 -11.36
C GLY A 109 0.33 11.19 -10.14
N LEU A 110 -0.01 9.95 -9.77
CA LEU A 110 0.63 9.18 -8.70
C LEU A 110 1.36 7.93 -9.19
N TYR A 111 1.58 7.80 -10.50
CA TYR A 111 2.41 6.76 -11.08
C TYR A 111 3.78 6.70 -10.37
N SER A 112 4.24 5.48 -10.05
CA SER A 112 5.47 5.29 -9.29
C SER A 112 6.22 4.03 -9.69
N THR A 113 7.51 4.19 -9.96
CA THR A 113 8.46 3.12 -10.24
C THR A 113 9.11 2.55 -8.97
N GLN A 114 8.80 3.10 -7.80
CA GLN A 114 9.32 2.65 -6.51
C GLN A 114 8.88 1.22 -6.21
N GLU A 115 9.76 0.35 -5.73
CA GLU A 115 9.41 -1.04 -5.43
C GLU A 115 8.77 -1.21 -4.04
N GLU A 116 9.19 -0.42 -3.06
CA GLU A 116 8.83 -0.62 -1.67
C GLU A 116 7.64 0.26 -1.25
N ALA A 117 6.78 -0.30 -0.39
CA ALA A 117 5.57 0.37 0.05
C ALA A 117 5.84 1.65 0.85
N ASP A 118 6.94 1.70 1.60
CA ASP A 118 7.37 2.83 2.44
C ASP A 118 7.62 4.11 1.62
N THR A 119 8.42 4.02 0.56
CA THR A 119 8.77 5.13 -0.34
C THR A 119 7.56 5.59 -1.14
N ARG A 120 6.72 4.65 -1.62
CA ARG A 120 5.43 4.97 -2.26
C ARG A 120 4.48 5.68 -1.29
N LEU A 121 4.38 5.20 -0.05
CA LEU A 121 3.49 5.80 0.95
C LEU A 121 3.87 7.25 1.23
N VAL A 122 5.17 7.54 1.36
CA VAL A 122 5.67 8.91 1.56
C VAL A 122 5.46 9.77 0.31
N LEU A 123 5.66 9.24 -0.89
CA LEU A 123 5.34 9.94 -2.15
C LEU A 123 3.86 10.35 -2.20
N HIS A 124 2.95 9.43 -1.88
CA HIS A 124 1.52 9.72 -1.85
C HIS A 124 1.19 10.74 -0.76
N ALA A 125 1.82 10.68 0.41
CA ALA A 125 1.65 11.67 1.48
C ALA A 125 2.06 13.09 1.05
N ILE A 126 3.20 13.23 0.36
CA ILE A 126 3.67 14.52 -0.21
C ILE A 126 2.66 15.07 -1.21
N MET A 127 2.14 14.21 -2.09
CA MET A 127 1.19 14.65 -3.11
C MET A 127 -0.15 15.05 -2.51
N LEU A 128 -0.67 14.29 -1.55
CA LEU A 128 -1.92 14.60 -0.85
C LEU A 128 -1.79 15.84 0.05
N SER A 129 -0.60 16.13 0.56
CA SER A 129 -0.33 17.31 1.39
C SER A 129 -0.57 18.64 0.67
N ARG A 130 -0.68 18.64 -0.68
CA ARG A 130 -0.99 19.84 -1.47
C ARG A 130 -2.42 20.31 -1.29
N ASP A 131 -3.34 19.36 -1.13
CA ASP A 131 -4.78 19.60 -1.10
C ASP A 131 -5.38 19.29 0.29
N HIS A 132 -4.69 18.50 1.12
CA HIS A 132 -5.18 18.07 2.42
C HIS A 132 -4.28 18.60 3.55
N PRO A 133 -4.81 19.41 4.48
CA PRO A 133 -4.03 20.01 5.57
C PRO A 133 -3.62 18.99 6.64
N ARG A 134 -4.26 17.81 6.65
CA ARG A 134 -4.00 16.74 7.59
C ARG A 134 -3.71 15.43 6.87
N ILE A 135 -2.57 14.83 7.19
CA ILE A 135 -2.17 13.50 6.73
C ILE A 135 -2.00 12.57 7.93
N ILE A 136 -2.64 11.40 7.87
CA ILE A 136 -2.51 10.34 8.88
C ILE A 136 -1.90 9.12 8.20
N ILE A 137 -0.69 8.75 8.62
CA ILE A 137 0.03 7.59 8.14
C ILE A 137 -0.13 6.46 9.15
N ARG A 138 -0.63 5.30 8.71
CA ARG A 138 -0.69 4.08 9.53
C ARG A 138 0.37 3.12 9.05
N CYS A 139 1.45 3.01 9.80
CA CYS A 139 2.60 2.17 9.46
C CYS A 139 3.44 1.91 10.71
N ASP A 140 3.96 0.69 10.84
CA ASP A 140 4.91 0.30 11.89
C ASP A 140 6.38 0.35 11.43
N ASP A 141 6.62 0.70 10.17
CA ASP A 141 7.95 0.71 9.59
C ASP A 141 8.72 1.98 9.98
N THR A 142 9.91 1.80 10.54
CA THR A 142 10.78 2.91 10.93
C THR A 142 11.31 3.70 9.75
N ASP A 143 11.44 3.07 8.58
CA ASP A 143 11.94 3.74 7.38
C ASP A 143 10.94 4.81 6.91
N VAL A 144 9.64 4.55 7.06
CA VAL A 144 8.58 5.54 6.85
C VAL A 144 8.72 6.70 7.83
N LEU A 145 8.96 6.46 9.13
CA LEU A 145 9.13 7.53 10.11
C LEU A 145 10.31 8.45 9.73
N VAL A 146 11.45 7.87 9.38
CA VAL A 146 12.66 8.63 8.99
C VAL A 146 12.39 9.47 7.75
N LEU A 147 11.75 8.90 6.73
CA LEU A 147 11.38 9.61 5.51
C LEU A 147 10.39 10.74 5.80
N LEU A 148 9.37 10.52 6.64
CA LEU A 148 8.40 11.54 7.03
C LEU A 148 9.08 12.72 7.74
N VAL A 149 9.98 12.46 8.69
CA VAL A 149 10.75 13.51 9.39
C VAL A 149 11.57 14.33 8.40
N TYR A 150 12.25 13.66 7.47
CA TYR A 150 13.05 14.32 6.44
C TYR A 150 12.18 15.25 5.58
N TYR A 151 11.10 14.74 4.98
CA TYR A 151 10.27 15.53 4.06
C TYR A 151 9.44 16.61 4.77
N TRP A 152 9.05 16.39 6.03
CA TRP A 152 8.42 17.42 6.85
C TRP A 152 9.40 18.58 7.12
N SER A 153 10.65 18.29 7.47
CA SER A 153 11.68 19.33 7.68
C SER A 153 11.99 20.17 6.43
N ARG A 154 11.60 19.68 5.25
CA ARG A 154 11.77 20.34 3.95
C ARG A 154 10.52 21.11 3.51
N GLY A 155 9.45 21.12 4.31
CA GLY A 155 8.17 21.74 3.95
C GLY A 155 7.45 21.04 2.80
N ALA A 156 7.72 19.75 2.57
CA ALA A 156 7.10 18.98 1.49
C ALA A 156 5.81 18.25 1.93
N LEU A 157 5.53 18.23 3.23
CA LEU A 157 4.32 17.64 3.80
C LEU A 157 3.42 18.72 4.40
N ALA A 158 2.17 18.36 4.69
CA ALA A 158 1.20 19.23 5.32
C ALA A 158 1.63 19.66 6.73
N ASP A 159 0.98 20.71 7.26
CA ASP A 159 1.27 21.21 8.60
C ASP A 159 0.91 20.18 9.68
N GLU A 160 -0.17 19.41 9.49
CA GLU A 160 -0.61 18.37 10.41
C GLU A 160 -0.29 16.97 9.87
N VAL A 161 0.85 16.39 10.26
CA VAL A 161 1.25 15.02 9.91
C VAL A 161 1.32 14.16 11.16
N TYR A 162 0.58 13.05 11.16
CA TYR A 162 0.58 12.08 12.25
C TYR A 162 0.95 10.71 11.74
N MET A 163 1.86 10.02 12.42
CA MET A 163 2.15 8.61 12.17
C MET A 163 1.65 7.78 13.35
N HIS A 164 0.83 6.77 13.05
CA HIS A 164 0.31 5.83 14.04
C HIS A 164 0.90 4.44 13.78
N ALA A 165 1.75 4.00 14.70
CA ALA A 165 2.27 2.64 14.76
C ALA A 165 1.20 1.71 15.36
N VAL A 166 0.75 0.73 14.58
CA VAL A 166 -0.20 -0.30 15.01
C VAL A 166 0.55 -1.42 15.71
N HIS A 167 1.05 -1.15 16.92
CA HIS A 167 1.51 -2.24 17.78
C HIS A 167 0.30 -3.09 18.16
N SER A 168 0.19 -4.27 17.56
CA SER A 168 -0.64 -5.36 18.07
C SER A 168 -0.01 -5.85 19.37
N GLY A 169 -0.29 -5.12 20.46
CA GLY A 169 -0.10 -5.63 21.81
C GLY A 169 -0.78 -6.99 21.87
N LYS A 170 0.00 -8.05 22.12
CA LYS A 170 -0.55 -9.38 22.33
C LYS A 170 -1.54 -9.26 23.49
N PHE A 171 -2.83 -9.28 23.22
CA PHE A 171 -3.79 -9.68 24.23
C PHE A 171 -3.51 -11.15 24.48
N VAL A 172 -2.74 -11.40 25.54
CA VAL A 172 -2.60 -12.73 26.14
C VAL A 172 -3.96 -13.01 26.77
N SER A 173 -4.81 -13.74 26.05
CA SER A 173 -5.96 -14.46 26.63
C SER A 173 -5.49 -15.82 27.12
#